data_AF-A0A7R9A4L5-F1
#
_entry.id   AF-A0A7R9A4L5-F1
#
_cell.length_a   1.000
_cell.length_b   1.000
_cell.length_c   1.000
_cell.angle_alpha   90.00
_cell.angle_beta   90.00
_cell.angle_gamma   90.00
#
_symmetry.space_group_name_H-M   'P 1'
#
loop_
_entity.id
_entity.type
_entity.pdbx_description
1 polymer ?
#
loop_
_entity_poly.entity_id
_entity_poly.type
_entity_poly.pdbx_seq_one_letter_code
_entity_poly.pdbx_strand_id
1 'polypeptide(L)'
;TEIECQAPLPPLNGRLLTSGPFKMWDVARFQCDKGYVIVGSPLVACQPEGSWSSTPPVCRVGCGYPELTVPRGQFSPIKFYYQPGDTVLATCAPGYFLQGEDKLACSSNGTWEGTPGNCTLAM
;
A
#
# COMPACT_ATOMS: atom_id res chain seq x y z
N THR A 1 -33.04 -8.42 -18.68
CA THR A 1 -32.26 -7.17 -18.82
C THR A 1 -30.85 -7.47 -18.37
N GLU A 2 -29.85 -7.10 -19.15
CA GLU A 2 -28.45 -7.24 -18.76
C GLU A 2 -28.11 -6.06 -17.83
N ILE A 3 -27.64 -6.36 -16.61
CA ILE A 3 -27.25 -5.35 -15.63
C ILE A 3 -25.78 -5.05 -15.86
N GLU A 4 -25.49 -3.79 -16.16
CA GLU A 4 -24.15 -3.29 -16.40
C GLU A 4 -23.90 -2.06 -15.54
N CYS A 5 -22.68 -1.95 -15.02
CA CYS A 5 -22.22 -0.78 -14.30
C CYS A 5 -21.37 0.09 -15.21
N GLN A 6 -21.57 1.41 -15.11
CA GLN A 6 -20.69 2.36 -15.78
C GLN A 6 -19.26 2.21 -15.26
N ALA A 7 -18.28 2.21 -16.16
CA ALA A 7 -16.87 2.15 -15.80
C ALA A 7 -16.53 3.23 -14.75
N PRO A 8 -15.95 2.87 -13.60
CA PRO A 8 -15.57 3.85 -12.59
C PRO A 8 -14.46 4.76 -13.12
N LEU A 9 -14.46 6.00 -12.67
CA LEU A 9 -13.33 6.89 -12.92
C LEU A 9 -12.14 6.45 -12.05
N PRO A 10 -10.91 6.45 -12.58
CA PRO A 10 -9.73 6.23 -11.77
C PRO A 10 -9.58 7.36 -10.74
N PRO A 11 -9.09 7.07 -9.53
CA PRO A 11 -8.81 8.12 -8.55
C PRO A 11 -7.62 8.99 -8.98
N LEU A 12 -7.58 10.23 -8.49
CA LEU A 12 -6.40 11.09 -8.67
C LEU A 12 -5.16 10.40 -8.07
N ASN A 13 -4.04 10.42 -8.80
CA ASN A 13 -2.80 9.69 -8.45
C ASN A 13 -3.01 8.18 -8.27
N GLY A 14 -3.91 7.60 -9.08
CA GLY A 14 -4.12 6.18 -9.15
C GLY A 14 -4.76 5.77 -10.48
N ARG A 15 -5.03 4.47 -10.60
CA ARG A 15 -5.44 3.81 -11.83
C ARG A 15 -6.52 2.79 -11.56
N LEU A 16 -7.43 2.65 -12.51
CA LEU A 16 -8.30 1.49 -12.63
C LEU A 16 -7.55 0.42 -13.43
N LEU A 17 -7.36 -0.76 -12.84
CA LEU A 17 -6.59 -1.86 -13.42
C LEU A 17 -7.43 -2.79 -14.31
N THR A 18 -8.75 -2.62 -14.28
CA THR A 18 -9.73 -3.43 -15.01
C THR A 18 -10.41 -2.61 -16.09
N SER A 19 -10.73 -3.20 -17.23
CA SER A 19 -11.43 -2.55 -18.34
C SER A 19 -12.82 -3.16 -18.56
N GLY A 20 -13.82 -2.32 -18.80
CA GLY A 20 -15.20 -2.74 -19.05
C GLY A 20 -15.50 -3.08 -20.52
N PRO A 21 -16.76 -3.47 -20.83
CA PRO A 21 -17.97 -3.31 -20.00
C PRO A 21 -17.97 -4.18 -18.73
N PHE A 22 -18.60 -3.69 -17.67
CA PHE A 22 -18.70 -4.38 -16.38
C PHE A 22 -20.14 -4.87 -16.17
N LYS A 23 -20.30 -6.18 -16.04
CA LYS A 23 -21.58 -6.85 -15.80
C LYS A 23 -21.82 -7.06 -14.31
N MET A 24 -23.04 -7.46 -13.97
CA MET A 24 -23.41 -7.87 -12.61
C MET A 24 -22.36 -8.83 -12.02
N TRP A 25 -21.89 -8.49 -10.81
CA TRP A 25 -20.83 -9.16 -10.04
C TRP A 25 -19.40 -8.98 -10.54
N ASP A 26 -19.15 -8.27 -11.63
CA ASP A 26 -17.80 -7.90 -12.03
C ASP A 26 -17.16 -6.96 -11.00
N VAL A 27 -15.84 -7.07 -10.86
CA VAL A 27 -15.07 -6.30 -9.88
C VAL A 27 -14.16 -5.31 -10.59
N ALA A 28 -14.27 -4.05 -10.24
CA ALA A 28 -13.32 -3.01 -10.59
C ALA A 28 -12.19 -2.96 -9.54
N ARG A 29 -10.93 -3.00 -10.01
CA ARG A 29 -9.74 -2.98 -9.14
C ARG A 29 -8.95 -1.70 -9.32
N PHE A 30 -8.55 -1.09 -8.21
CA PHE A 30 -7.77 0.14 -8.20
C PHE A 30 -6.37 -0.05 -7.63
N GLN A 31 -5.46 0.81 -8.05
CA GLN A 31 -4.10 0.91 -7.54
C GLN A 31 -3.67 2.37 -7.52
N CYS A 32 -2.98 2.79 -6.46
CA CYS A 32 -2.38 4.11 -6.39
C CYS A 32 -1.01 4.13 -7.07
N ASP A 33 -0.65 5.29 -7.63
CA ASP A 33 0.68 5.51 -8.20
C ASP A 33 1.77 5.48 -7.11
N LYS A 34 3.04 5.37 -7.52
CA LYS A 34 4.18 5.37 -6.60
C LYS A 34 4.17 6.65 -5.73
N GLY A 35 4.39 6.48 -4.43
CA GLY A 35 4.32 7.57 -3.44
C GLY A 35 2.93 7.79 -2.85
N TYR A 36 1.93 7.04 -3.32
CA TYR A 36 0.56 7.11 -2.83
C TYR A 36 0.08 5.75 -2.33
N VAL A 37 -0.75 5.79 -1.29
CA VAL A 37 -1.36 4.63 -0.66
C VAL A 37 -2.88 4.73 -0.75
N ILE A 38 -3.51 3.57 -0.82
CA ILE A 38 -4.95 3.46 -1.01
C ILE A 38 -5.70 3.64 0.32
N VAL A 39 -6.70 4.52 0.31
CA VAL A 39 -7.61 4.76 1.43
C VAL A 39 -9.03 4.44 0.98
N GLY A 40 -9.61 3.39 1.59
CA GLY A 40 -10.88 2.79 1.17
C GLY A 40 -10.67 1.40 0.56
N SER A 41 -11.69 0.89 -0.13
CA SER A 41 -11.62 -0.44 -0.74
C SER A 41 -10.86 -0.42 -2.07
N PRO A 42 -9.84 -1.28 -2.28
CA PRO A 42 -9.20 -1.44 -3.60
C PRO A 42 -10.10 -2.12 -4.63
N LEU A 43 -11.22 -2.71 -4.18
CA LEU A 43 -12.12 -3.51 -4.98
C LEU A 43 -13.56 -3.03 -4.79
N VAL A 44 -14.25 -2.77 -5.89
CA VAL A 44 -15.68 -2.42 -5.89
C VAL A 44 -16.40 -3.34 -6.87
N ALA A 45 -17.56 -3.87 -6.47
CA ALA A 45 -18.30 -4.87 -7.25
C ALA A 45 -19.54 -4.25 -7.88
N CYS A 46 -19.84 -4.62 -9.12
CA CYS A 46 -21.07 -4.22 -9.79
C CYS A 46 -22.25 -5.01 -9.20
N GLN A 47 -23.25 -4.29 -8.69
CA GLN A 47 -24.39 -4.90 -8.00
C GLN A 47 -25.59 -5.09 -8.94
N PRO A 48 -26.59 -5.91 -8.56
CA PRO A 48 -27.79 -6.16 -9.37
C PRO A 48 -28.61 -4.90 -9.68
N GLU A 49 -28.41 -3.82 -8.93
CA GLU A 49 -29.09 -2.54 -9.14
C GLU A 49 -28.41 -1.68 -10.22
N GLY A 50 -27.29 -2.15 -10.80
CA GLY A 50 -26.48 -1.38 -11.75
C GLY A 50 -25.59 -0.32 -11.09
N SER A 51 -25.44 -0.38 -9.77
CA SER A 51 -24.55 0.48 -8.98
C SER A 51 -23.33 -0.27 -8.46
N TRP A 52 -22.27 0.47 -8.15
CA TRP A 52 -21.08 -0.10 -7.50
C TRP A 52 -21.31 -0.26 -5.99
N SER A 53 -20.76 -1.33 -5.42
CA SER A 53 -20.87 -1.65 -3.98
C SER A 53 -20.27 -0.60 -3.05
N SER A 54 -19.37 0.23 -3.55
CA SER A 54 -18.84 1.40 -2.86
C SER A 54 -18.27 2.39 -3.87
N THR A 55 -17.97 3.61 -3.42
CA THR A 55 -17.28 4.62 -4.23
C THR A 55 -15.83 4.22 -4.51
N PRO A 56 -15.22 4.70 -5.61
CA PRO A 56 -13.79 4.54 -5.85
C PRO A 56 -12.95 4.99 -4.63
N PRO A 57 -11.82 4.32 -4.36
CA PRO A 57 -10.94 4.68 -3.24
C PRO A 57 -10.22 6.01 -3.49
N VAL A 58 -9.61 6.57 -2.45
CA VAL A 58 -8.78 7.77 -2.56
C VAL A 58 -7.31 7.39 -2.42
N CYS A 59 -6.46 7.93 -3.28
CA CYS A 59 -5.01 7.81 -3.15
C CYS A 59 -4.45 9.00 -2.37
N ARG A 60 -3.77 8.72 -1.25
CA ARG A 60 -3.14 9.73 -0.40
C ARG A 60 -1.63 9.53 -0.37
N VAL A 61 -0.87 10.61 -0.23
CA VAL A 61 0.57 10.51 -0.07
C VAL A 61 0.88 9.71 1.19
N GLY A 62 1.76 8.72 1.06
CA GLY A 62 2.15 7.84 2.16
C GLY A 62 3.03 6.71 1.65
N CYS A 63 3.63 6.00 2.58
CA CYS A 63 4.52 4.89 2.29
C CYS A 63 3.79 3.56 2.49
N GLY A 64 4.04 2.61 1.58
CA GLY A 64 3.73 1.20 1.82
C GLY A 64 4.73 0.58 2.81
N TYR A 65 4.65 -0.73 3.03
CA TYR A 65 5.73 -1.44 3.73
C TYR A 65 7.07 -1.22 3.00
N PRO A 66 8.19 -0.97 3.71
CA PRO A 66 9.47 -0.70 3.07
C PRO A 66 9.88 -1.82 2.11
N GLU A 67 10.28 -1.44 0.89
CA GLU A 67 10.86 -2.38 -0.10
C GLU A 67 12.32 -2.74 0.25
N LEU A 68 12.94 -2.00 1.16
CA LEU A 68 14.27 -2.34 1.69
C LEU A 68 14.19 -3.65 2.46
N THR A 69 15.23 -4.48 2.35
CA THR A 69 15.33 -5.74 3.08
C THR A 69 16.34 -5.63 4.20
N VAL A 70 16.02 -6.23 5.34
CA VAL A 70 16.94 -6.41 6.47
C VAL A 70 17.17 -7.92 6.60
N PRO A 71 18.29 -8.48 6.09
CA PRO A 71 18.55 -9.91 6.20
C PRO A 71 18.49 -10.34 7.67
N ARG A 72 17.74 -11.41 7.98
CA ARG A 72 17.51 -11.85 9.38
C ARG A 72 16.89 -10.77 10.28
N GLY A 73 16.13 -9.85 9.70
CA GLY A 73 15.35 -8.85 10.42
C GLY A 73 14.09 -8.47 9.68
N GLN A 74 13.35 -7.51 10.25
CA GLN A 74 12.11 -6.98 9.70
C GLN A 74 11.88 -5.55 10.19
N PHE A 75 10.97 -4.83 9.55
CA PHE A 75 10.55 -3.52 10.01
C PHE A 75 9.33 -3.61 10.93
N SER A 76 9.37 -2.83 12.01
CA SER A 76 8.26 -2.71 12.96
C SER A 76 7.99 -1.23 13.32
N PRO A 77 6.74 -0.83 13.59
CA PRO A 77 5.52 -1.63 13.52
C PRO A 77 5.11 -1.93 12.07
N ILE A 78 4.46 -3.08 11.85
CA ILE A 78 3.88 -3.43 10.55
C ILE A 78 2.50 -2.78 10.44
N LYS A 79 2.30 -1.91 9.44
CA LYS A 79 1.03 -1.26 9.12
C LYS A 79 0.66 -1.52 7.65
N PHE A 80 -0.61 -1.37 7.32
CA PHE A 80 -1.06 -1.42 5.92
C PHE A 80 -0.49 -0.24 5.10
N TYR A 81 -0.36 0.93 5.74
CA TYR A 81 0.28 2.11 5.19
C TYR A 81 0.85 2.99 6.31
N TYR A 82 1.74 3.89 5.93
CA TYR A 82 2.43 4.82 6.82
C TYR A 82 2.23 6.24 6.31
N GLN A 83 1.86 7.15 7.21
CA GLN A 83 1.66 8.55 6.87
C GLN A 83 3.02 9.27 6.83
N PRO A 84 3.15 10.37 6.08
CA PRO A 84 4.34 11.23 6.20
C PRO A 84 4.66 11.55 7.67
N GLY A 85 5.91 11.32 8.06
CA GLY A 85 6.40 11.44 9.44
C GLY A 85 6.34 10.15 10.27
N ASP A 86 5.62 9.12 9.84
CA ASP A 86 5.68 7.80 10.47
C ASP A 86 7.09 7.21 10.33
N THR A 87 7.51 6.45 11.33
CA THR A 87 8.80 5.76 11.33
C THR A 87 8.63 4.27 11.56
N VAL A 88 9.55 3.49 10.99
CA VAL A 88 9.72 2.06 11.31
C VAL A 88 11.16 1.79 11.73
N LEU A 89 11.32 0.78 12.59
CA LEU A 89 12.60 0.33 13.10
C LEU A 89 12.94 -1.06 12.56
N ALA A 90 14.17 -1.23 12.10
CA ALA A 90 14.77 -2.50 11.77
C ALA A 90 14.98 -3.31 13.07
N THR A 91 14.33 -4.45 13.13
CA THR A 91 14.37 -5.37 14.28
C THR A 91 14.96 -6.69 13.83
N CYS A 92 16.01 -7.14 14.51
CA CYS A 92 16.68 -8.39 14.17
C CYS A 92 15.97 -9.60 14.78
N ALA A 93 16.08 -10.74 14.10
CA ALA A 93 15.64 -12.02 14.63
C ALA A 93 16.41 -12.39 15.91
N PRO A 94 15.85 -13.23 16.80
CA PRO A 94 16.53 -13.65 18.02
C PRO A 94 17.94 -14.20 17.74
N GLY A 95 18.92 -13.78 18.53
CA GLY A 95 20.33 -14.15 18.38
C GLY A 95 21.13 -13.26 17.41
N TYR A 96 20.49 -12.31 16.74
CA TYR A 96 21.13 -11.32 15.89
C TYR A 96 20.99 -9.92 16.48
N PHE A 97 21.97 -9.07 16.21
CA PHE A 97 22.06 -7.69 16.66
C PHE A 97 22.26 -6.78 15.45
N LEU A 98 21.62 -5.62 15.49
CA LEU A 98 21.69 -4.65 14.41
C LEU A 98 23.04 -3.92 14.44
N GLN A 99 23.71 -3.86 13.30
CA GLN A 99 24.92 -3.09 13.07
C GLN A 99 24.59 -1.93 12.13
N GLY A 100 24.54 -0.70 12.67
CA GLY A 100 24.21 0.53 11.93
C GLY A 100 22.91 1.19 12.41
N GLU A 101 22.31 2.02 11.56
CA GLU A 101 21.06 2.73 11.83
C GLU A 101 19.86 1.78 11.86
N ASP A 102 18.89 2.02 12.74
CA ASP A 102 17.68 1.20 12.84
C ASP A 102 16.46 1.84 12.18
N LYS A 103 16.48 3.13 11.86
CA LYS A 103 15.26 3.88 11.55
C LYS A 103 15.08 4.18 10.08
N LEU A 104 13.87 3.96 9.58
CA LEU A 104 13.35 4.55 8.35
C LEU A 104 12.21 5.51 8.67
N ALA A 105 12.15 6.64 7.97
CA ALA A 105 11.10 7.64 8.08
C ALA A 105 10.33 7.79 6.76
N CYS A 106 9.00 7.85 6.82
CA CYS A 106 8.19 8.10 5.65
C CYS A 106 8.19 9.60 5.32
N SER A 107 8.69 9.96 4.14
CA SER A 107 8.81 11.35 3.71
C SER A 107 7.46 11.97 3.34
N SER A 108 7.44 13.29 3.17
CA SER A 108 6.28 14.03 2.64
C SER A 108 5.93 13.67 1.20
N ASN A 109 6.79 12.92 0.49
CA ASN A 109 6.60 12.50 -0.89
C ASN A 109 6.24 11.02 -1.01
N GLY A 110 5.97 10.33 0.12
CA GLY A 110 5.59 8.93 0.14
C GLY A 110 6.75 7.97 -0.17
N THR A 111 7.98 8.37 0.17
CA THR A 111 9.18 7.53 0.04
C THR A 111 9.80 7.29 1.40
N TRP A 112 10.34 6.09 1.62
CA TRP A 112 11.14 5.82 2.81
C TRP A 112 12.51 6.48 2.71
N GLU A 113 12.90 7.17 3.77
CA GLU A 113 14.21 7.80 3.94
C GLU A 113 14.97 7.11 5.08
N GLY A 114 16.27 6.92 4.87
CA GLY A 114 17.17 6.19 5.76
C GLY A 114 17.72 4.92 5.11
N THR A 115 18.73 4.35 5.75
CA THR A 115 19.38 3.11 5.33
C THR A 115 19.54 2.20 6.54
N PRO A 116 18.77 1.11 6.66
CA PRO A 116 18.87 0.23 7.80
C PRO A 116 20.24 -0.44 7.82
N GLY A 117 20.74 -0.70 9.03
CA GLY A 117 21.88 -1.56 9.28
C GLY A 117 21.60 -3.02 8.94
N ASN A 118 22.60 -3.87 9.19
CA ASN A 118 22.50 -5.31 8.96
C ASN A 118 22.40 -6.06 10.28
N CYS A 119 21.62 -7.15 10.30
CA CYS A 119 21.57 -8.03 11.45
C CYS A 119 22.71 -9.06 11.39
N THR A 120 23.61 -9.04 12.37
CA THR A 120 24.73 -9.98 12.50
C THR A 120 24.66 -10.72 13.83
N LEU A 121 25.30 -11.90 13.93
CA LEU A 121 25.45 -12.57 15.22
C LEU A 121 26.25 -11.69 16.19
N ALA A 122 25.97 -11.82 17.50
CA ALA A 122 26.91 -11.30 18.50
C ALA A 122 28.20 -12.10 18.41
N MET A 123 29.33 -11.38 18.36
CA MET A 123 30.66 -11.96 18.52
C MET A 123 30.94 -12.24 19.99
#